data_AF-X0W4K3-F1
#
_entry.id   AF-X0W4K3-F1
#
_cell.length_a   1.000
_cell.length_b   1.000
_cell.length_c   1.000
_cell.angle_alpha   90.00
_cell.angle_beta   90.00
_cell.angle_gamma   90.00
#
_symmetry.space_group_name_H-M   'P 1'
#
loop_
_entity.id
_entity.type
_entity.pdbx_description
1 polymer ?
#
loop_
_entity_poly.entity_id
_entity_poly.type
_entity_poly.pdbx_seq_one_letter_code
_entity_poly.pdbx_strand_id
1 'polypeptide(L)'
;MVLSREDLLGSGRSCRWETLMKRRAVDIQRDYDRLLSMQRLNWQINFPRQVFFEPSFRFQLASGAKRGEVFVYEQECALVGWLWLDLGRPGVDHIRHIQVERAHWGKGIGRRIMEDAIGLYIGRK
;
A
#
# COMPACT_ATOMS: atom_id res chain seq x y z
N MET A 1 7.88 6.38 -49.47
CA MET A 1 6.83 6.88 -48.57
C MET A 1 7.26 6.50 -47.15
N VAL A 2 7.86 7.46 -46.44
CA VAL A 2 8.41 7.24 -45.10
C VAL A 2 7.25 7.48 -44.13
N LEU A 3 6.81 6.44 -43.42
CA LEU A 3 5.77 6.55 -42.42
C LEU A 3 6.30 7.41 -41.26
N SER A 4 5.52 8.42 -40.87
CA SER A 4 5.81 9.28 -39.70
C SER A 4 5.76 8.43 -38.43
N ARG A 5 6.56 8.83 -37.43
CA ARG A 5 6.69 8.19 -36.12
C ARG A 5 5.41 8.20 -35.28
N GLU A 6 4.34 8.80 -35.80
CA GLU A 6 3.07 9.05 -35.10
C GLU A 6 2.05 7.92 -35.28
N ASP A 7 2.27 6.99 -36.22
CA ASP A 7 1.31 5.90 -36.52
C ASP A 7 1.47 4.63 -35.66
N LEU A 8 2.40 4.63 -34.68
CA LEU A 8 2.65 3.49 -33.77
C LEU A 8 2.09 3.67 -32.34
N LEU A 9 1.36 4.75 -32.07
CA LEU A 9 0.73 4.97 -30.77
C LEU A 9 -0.67 4.36 -30.74
N GLY A 10 -0.70 3.03 -30.70
CA GLY A 10 -1.84 2.29 -30.19
C GLY A 10 -2.22 2.78 -28.79
N SER A 11 -3.53 2.89 -28.57
CA SER A 11 -4.27 3.37 -27.40
C SER A 11 -4.05 2.59 -26.09
N GLY A 12 -2.81 2.24 -25.75
CA GLY A 12 -2.44 1.73 -24.44
C GLY A 12 -1.93 2.87 -23.57
N ARG A 13 -2.55 3.10 -22.41
CA ARG A 13 -1.99 3.98 -21.36
C ARG A 13 -0.65 3.40 -20.91
N SER A 14 0.41 3.82 -21.59
CA SER A 14 1.78 3.39 -21.41
C SER A 14 2.30 3.95 -20.08
N CYS A 15 2.45 3.08 -19.09
CA CYS A 15 3.05 3.36 -17.78
C CYS A 15 4.57 3.59 -17.99
N ARG A 16 4.95 4.69 -18.66
CA ARG A 16 6.31 4.86 -19.22
C ARG A 16 7.27 5.74 -18.44
N TRP A 17 6.91 6.34 -17.29
CA TRP A 17 7.80 7.33 -16.65
C TRP A 17 7.84 7.39 -15.11
N GLU A 18 7.39 6.40 -14.35
CA GLU A 18 7.43 6.51 -12.87
C GLU A 18 8.06 5.29 -12.19
N THR A 19 9.39 5.28 -12.16
CA THR A 19 10.16 4.53 -11.16
C THR A 19 9.90 5.02 -9.73
N LEU A 20 9.24 6.17 -9.55
CA LEU A 20 8.92 6.74 -8.26
C LEU A 20 7.74 6.00 -7.60
N MET A 21 7.94 5.61 -6.35
CA MET A 21 6.88 5.04 -5.53
C MET A 21 5.87 6.13 -5.14
N LYS A 22 4.59 5.90 -5.40
CA LYS A 22 3.48 6.81 -5.08
C LYS A 22 2.63 6.27 -3.94
N ARG A 23 2.32 7.13 -2.97
CA ARG A 23 1.32 6.85 -1.93
C ARG A 23 -0.07 7.28 -2.41
N ARG A 24 -1.08 6.46 -2.13
CA ARG A 24 -2.49 6.87 -2.17
C ARG A 24 -3.27 6.30 -0.99
N ALA A 25 -4.42 6.88 -0.69
CA ALA A 25 -5.38 6.26 0.22
C ALA A 25 -5.81 4.88 -0.36
N VAL A 26 -6.06 3.93 0.54
CA VAL A 26 -6.61 2.64 0.13
C VAL A 26 -8.00 2.81 -0.47
N ASP A 27 -8.27 2.08 -1.53
CA ASP A 27 -9.61 1.87 -2.07
C ASP A 27 -10.00 0.43 -1.75
N ILE A 28 -10.91 0.25 -0.79
CA ILE A 28 -11.29 -1.09 -0.33
C ILE A 28 -11.90 -1.93 -1.46
N GLN A 29 -12.64 -1.33 -2.39
CA GLN A 29 -13.23 -2.09 -3.50
C GLN A 29 -12.16 -2.62 -4.45
N ARG A 30 -11.09 -1.87 -4.63
CA ARG A 30 -9.98 -2.22 -5.54
C ARG A 30 -8.91 -3.07 -4.88
N ASP A 31 -8.56 -2.79 -3.63
CA ASP A 31 -7.31 -3.25 -3.01
C ASP A 31 -7.50 -4.43 -2.05
N TYR A 32 -8.73 -4.69 -1.60
CA TYR A 32 -8.99 -5.62 -0.50
C TYR A 32 -8.40 -7.01 -0.72
N ASP A 33 -8.63 -7.62 -1.88
CA ASP A 33 -8.15 -8.98 -2.17
C ASP A 33 -6.62 -9.07 -2.13
N ARG A 34 -5.94 -8.00 -2.58
CA ARG A 34 -4.48 -7.93 -2.55
C ARG A 34 -3.98 -7.79 -1.12
N LEU A 35 -4.57 -6.88 -0.35
CA LEU A 35 -4.21 -6.67 1.06
C LEU A 35 -4.52 -7.89 1.92
N LEU A 36 -5.62 -8.60 1.66
CA LEU A 36 -5.97 -9.85 2.32
C LEU A 36 -4.93 -10.94 2.04
N SER A 37 -4.51 -11.09 0.78
CA SER A 37 -3.48 -12.06 0.38
C SER A 37 -2.15 -11.76 1.07
N MET A 38 -1.76 -10.49 1.10
CA MET A 38 -0.57 -10.02 1.82
C MET A 38 -0.69 -10.31 3.32
N GLN A 39 -1.82 -9.97 3.94
CA GLN A 39 -2.02 -10.14 5.37
C GLN A 39 -2.01 -11.61 5.79
N ARG A 40 -2.59 -12.51 5.00
CA ARG A 40 -2.56 -13.96 5.25
C ARG A 40 -1.12 -14.49 5.30
N LEU A 41 -0.27 -14.07 4.35
CA LEU A 41 1.14 -14.43 4.36
C LEU A 41 1.86 -13.86 5.59
N ASN A 42 1.65 -12.59 5.91
CA ASN A 42 2.25 -11.96 7.10
C ASN A 42 1.82 -12.67 8.39
N TRP A 43 0.54 -13.05 8.50
CA TRP A 43 0.01 -13.72 9.67
C TRP A 43 0.68 -15.07 9.92
N GLN A 44 0.88 -15.86 8.85
CA GLN A 44 1.58 -17.15 8.95
C GLN A 44 3.02 -16.99 9.46
N ILE A 45 3.69 -15.90 9.09
CA ILE A 45 5.07 -15.60 9.52
C ILE A 45 5.11 -15.17 10.99
N ASN A 46 4.23 -14.24 11.39
CA ASN A 46 4.29 -13.64 12.72
C ASN A 46 3.57 -14.45 13.82
N PHE A 47 2.54 -15.21 13.44
CA PHE A 47 1.69 -15.95 14.36
C PHE A 47 1.57 -17.42 13.94
N PRO A 48 2.70 -18.16 13.92
CA PRO A 48 2.68 -19.55 13.51
C PRO A 48 1.73 -20.35 14.39
N ARG A 49 0.90 -21.20 13.75
CA ARG A 49 -0.16 -22.03 14.36
C ARG A 49 -1.40 -21.27 14.83
N GLN A 50 -1.49 -19.96 14.63
CA GLN A 50 -2.72 -19.23 14.89
C GLN A 50 -3.56 -19.10 13.62
N VAL A 51 -4.88 -19.23 13.75
CA VAL A 51 -5.82 -19.06 12.65
C VAL A 51 -6.00 -17.57 12.36
N PHE A 52 -5.81 -17.17 11.10
CA PHE A 52 -6.16 -15.83 10.66
C PHE A 52 -7.67 -15.68 10.56
N PHE A 53 -8.24 -14.71 11.28
CA PHE A 53 -9.68 -14.43 11.25
C PHE A 53 -10.01 -13.25 10.33
N GLU A 54 -10.31 -13.56 9.07
CA GLU A 54 -10.59 -12.57 8.03
C GLU A 54 -11.71 -11.56 8.37
N PRO A 55 -12.88 -11.95 8.93
CA PRO A 55 -13.95 -11.00 9.18
C PRO A 55 -13.54 -9.83 10.09
N SER A 56 -12.74 -10.11 11.13
CA SER A 56 -12.20 -9.06 12.00
C SER A 56 -11.20 -8.16 11.26
N PHE A 57 -10.33 -8.75 10.44
CA PHE A 57 -9.41 -7.98 9.60
C PHE A 57 -10.18 -7.05 8.65
N ARG A 58 -11.18 -7.57 7.92
CA ARG A 58 -12.01 -6.81 6.99
C ARG A 58 -12.69 -5.64 7.67
N PHE A 59 -13.34 -5.88 8.82
CA PHE A 59 -14.04 -4.85 9.57
C PHE A 59 -13.09 -3.73 10.03
N GLN A 60 -11.95 -4.11 10.63
CA GLN A 60 -10.98 -3.13 11.11
C GLN A 60 -10.35 -2.34 9.96
N LEU A 61 -10.00 -3.00 8.86
CA LEU A 61 -9.42 -2.36 7.67
C LEU A 61 -10.38 -1.34 7.06
N ALA A 62 -11.65 -1.70 6.90
CA ALA A 62 -12.68 -0.80 6.40
C ALA A 62 -12.88 0.42 7.33
N SER A 63 -12.82 0.19 8.64
CA SER A 63 -12.90 1.26 9.65
C SER A 63 -11.71 2.24 9.56
N GLY A 64 -10.48 1.71 9.43
CA GLY A 64 -9.27 2.53 9.25
C GLY A 64 -9.27 3.29 7.92
N ALA A 65 -9.70 2.65 6.84
CA ALA A 65 -9.84 3.29 5.53
C ALA A 65 -10.82 4.48 5.58
N LYS A 66 -11.98 4.31 6.25
CA LYS A 66 -12.96 5.38 6.44
C LYS A 66 -12.39 6.57 7.23
N ARG A 67 -11.45 6.35 8.14
CA ARG A 67 -10.74 7.40 8.88
C ARG A 67 -9.56 8.02 8.11
N GLY A 68 -9.27 7.54 6.90
CA GLY A 68 -8.13 8.02 6.10
C GLY A 68 -6.78 7.60 6.67
N GLU A 69 -6.73 6.47 7.40
CA GLU A 69 -5.53 6.01 8.11
C GLU A 69 -4.74 4.93 7.35
N VAL A 70 -5.29 4.46 6.23
CA VAL A 70 -4.74 3.33 5.49
C VAL A 70 -4.31 3.81 4.10
N PHE A 71 -3.05 3.55 3.78
CA PHE A 71 -2.41 3.96 2.54
C PHE A 71 -1.81 2.75 1.84
N VAL A 72 -1.83 2.77 0.52
CA VAL A 72 -1.11 1.81 -0.31
C VAL A 72 -0.05 2.54 -1.14
N TYR A 73 1.02 1.82 -1.46
CA TYR A 73 2.14 2.33 -2.22
C TYR A 73 2.20 1.58 -3.55
N GLU A 74 2.27 2.34 -4.63
CA GLU A 74 2.33 1.82 -5.99
C GLU A 74 3.64 2.24 -6.67
N GLN A 75 4.22 1.34 -7.45
CA GLN A 75 5.38 1.60 -8.29
C GLN A 75 5.16 0.82 -9.60
N GLU A 76 5.39 1.45 -10.75
CA GLU A 76 5.17 0.81 -12.07
C GLU A 76 3.79 0.17 -12.19
N CYS A 77 2.76 0.88 -11.73
CA CYS A 77 1.37 0.42 -11.77
C CYS A 77 1.07 -0.84 -10.90
N ALA A 78 2.00 -1.26 -10.01
CA ALA A 78 1.83 -2.39 -9.10
C ALA A 78 1.82 -1.96 -7.62
N LEU A 79 0.97 -2.58 -6.79
CA LEU A 79 0.98 -2.41 -5.34
C LEU A 79 2.24 -3.08 -4.75
N VAL A 80 3.12 -2.28 -4.17
CA VAL A 80 4.41 -2.71 -3.63
C VAL A 80 4.46 -2.75 -2.10
N GLY A 81 3.51 -2.10 -1.44
CA GLY A 81 3.37 -2.13 0.01
C GLY A 81 2.17 -1.33 0.50
N TRP A 82 1.94 -1.36 1.81
CA TRP A 82 0.88 -0.60 2.45
C TRP A 82 1.24 -0.22 3.89
N LEU A 83 0.62 0.85 4.36
CA LEU A 83 0.77 1.47 5.67
C LEU A 83 -0.62 1.60 6.30
N TRP A 84 -0.70 1.31 7.59
CA TRP A 84 -1.88 1.58 8.39
C TRP A 84 -1.47 2.27 9.68
N LEU A 85 -1.99 3.48 9.87
CA LEU A 85 -1.87 4.26 11.08
C LEU A 85 -3.06 4.02 12.02
N ASP A 86 -2.87 4.21 13.31
CA ASP A 86 -3.94 4.26 14.30
C ASP A 86 -3.85 5.63 14.98
N LEU A 87 -4.77 6.52 14.61
CA LEU A 87 -4.77 7.93 15.00
C LEU A 87 -5.90 8.23 16.00
N GLY A 88 -6.48 7.19 16.60
CA GLY A 88 -7.63 7.31 17.49
C GLY A 88 -7.33 7.98 18.83
N ARG A 89 -6.05 8.21 19.17
CA ARG A 89 -5.63 8.84 20.43
C ARG A 89 -5.02 10.22 20.15
N PRO A 90 -5.59 11.31 20.70
CA PRO A 90 -5.01 12.64 20.58
C PRO A 90 -3.55 12.67 21.02
N GLY A 91 -2.68 13.22 20.19
CA GLY A 91 -1.24 13.36 20.46
C GLY A 91 -0.42 12.07 20.33
N VAL A 92 -1.02 10.96 19.89
CA VAL A 92 -0.32 9.68 19.66
C VAL A 92 -0.63 9.17 18.26
N ASP A 93 0.40 9.16 17.41
CA ASP A 93 0.34 8.57 16.08
C ASP A 93 1.04 7.21 16.13
N HIS A 94 0.26 6.13 16.03
CA HIS A 94 0.78 4.77 16.08
C HIS A 94 0.81 4.16 14.67
N ILE A 95 1.94 3.56 14.30
CA ILE A 95 2.00 2.71 13.11
C ILE A 95 1.45 1.34 13.50
N ARG A 96 0.20 1.09 13.15
CA ARG A 96 -0.46 -0.20 13.39
C ARG A 96 0.09 -1.30 12.49
N HIS A 97 0.39 -0.99 11.23
CA HIS A 97 0.89 -1.98 10.28
C HIS A 97 1.74 -1.34 9.19
N ILE A 98 2.83 -2.00 8.82
CA ILE A 98 3.58 -1.77 7.57
C ILE A 98 3.85 -3.12 6.96
N GLN A 99 3.61 -3.24 5.66
CA GLN A 99 3.98 -4.44 4.94
C GLN A 99 4.37 -4.14 3.50
N VAL A 100 5.47 -4.77 3.08
CA VAL A 100 5.94 -4.78 1.70
C VAL A 100 5.47 -6.07 1.03
N GLU A 101 5.09 -5.97 -0.24
CA GLU A 101 4.77 -7.12 -1.07
C GLU A 101 5.99 -8.02 -1.24
N ARG A 102 5.80 -9.34 -1.17
CA ARG A 102 6.90 -10.33 -1.13
C ARG A 102 7.87 -10.20 -2.29
N ALA A 103 7.36 -9.94 -3.49
CA ALA A 103 8.18 -9.74 -4.70
C ALA A 103 9.14 -8.53 -4.62
N HIS A 104 8.97 -7.67 -3.61
CA HIS A 104 9.75 -6.44 -3.42
C HIS A 104 10.52 -6.40 -2.10
N TRP A 105 10.60 -7.50 -1.35
CA TRP A 105 11.41 -7.60 -0.15
C TRP A 105 12.91 -7.36 -0.45
N GLY A 106 13.63 -6.81 0.52
CA GLY A 106 15.06 -6.49 0.39
C GLY A 106 15.39 -5.27 -0.49
N LYS A 107 14.40 -4.62 -1.11
CA LYS A 107 14.59 -3.47 -2.03
C LYS A 107 14.51 -2.09 -1.36
N GLY A 108 14.54 -2.04 -0.02
CA GLY A 108 14.45 -0.79 0.75
C GLY A 108 13.06 -0.12 0.78
N ILE A 109 12.01 -0.75 0.24
CA ILE A 109 10.65 -0.17 0.21
C ILE A 109 10.09 0.06 1.62
N GLY A 110 10.27 -0.90 2.53
CA GLY A 110 9.78 -0.76 3.92
C GLY A 110 10.37 0.45 4.64
N ARG A 111 11.66 0.76 4.38
CA ARG A 111 12.32 1.97 4.88
C ARG A 111 11.64 3.23 4.33
N ARG A 112 11.39 3.30 3.02
CA ARG A 112 10.73 4.46 2.40
C ARG A 112 9.31 4.68 2.93
N ILE A 113 8.55 3.59 3.15
CA ILE A 113 7.21 3.66 3.75
C ILE A 113 7.29 4.20 5.19
N MET A 114 8.28 3.73 5.97
CA MET A 114 8.50 4.22 7.33
C MET A 114 8.87 5.71 7.36
N GLU A 115 9.80 6.14 6.50
CA GLU A 115 10.18 7.55 6.37
C GLU A 115 8.99 8.44 6.00
N ASP A 116 8.13 7.96 5.08
CA ASP A 116 6.89 8.66 4.70
C ASP A 116 5.86 8.70 5.85
N ALA A 117 5.71 7.63 6.63
CA ALA A 117 4.86 7.59 7.82
C ALA A 117 5.28 8.65 8.86
N ILE A 118 6.60 8.82 9.07
CA ILE A 118 7.14 9.87 9.94
C ILE A 118 6.86 11.26 9.37
N GLY A 119 6.98 11.43 8.04
CA GLY A 119 6.67 12.69 7.35
C GLY A 119 5.20 13.10 7.49
N LEU A 120 4.27 12.14 7.45
CA LEU A 120 2.83 12.38 7.67
C LEU A 120 2.55 13.00 9.04
N TYR A 121 3.25 12.56 10.09
CA TYR A 121 3.09 13.11 11.43
C TYR A 121 3.51 14.58 11.51
N ILE A 122 4.63 14.95 10.90
CA ILE A 122 5.16 16.32 10.91
C ILE A 122 4.16 17.31 10.26
N GLY A 123 3.43 16.87 9.23
CA GLY A 123 2.46 17.68 8.50
C GLY A 123 1.09 17.86 9.16
N ARG A 124 0.83 17.28 10.33
CA ARG A 124 -0.46 17.40 11.06
C ARG A 124 -0.47 18.48 12.15
N LYS A 125 0.60 19.28 12.27
CA LYS A 125 0.67 20.43 13.20
C LYS A 125 -0.23 21.58 12.76
#